data_AF-A0A961XJE0-F1
#
_entry.id   AF-A0A961XJE0-F1
#
_cell.length_a   1.000
_cell.length_b   1.000
_cell.length_c   1.000
_cell.angle_alpha   90.00
_cell.angle_beta   90.00
_cell.angle_gamma   90.00
#
_symmetry.space_group_name_H-M   'P 1'
#
loop_
_entity.id
_entity.type
_entity.pdbx_description
1 polymer ?
#
loop_
_entity_poly.entity_id
_entity_poly.type
_entity_poly.pdbx_seq_one_letter_code
_entity_poly.pdbx_strand_id
1 'polypeptide(L)'
;MSLICDDSLIPGWNCYNWRNAQALLEHAFPVEWRDIVEVLSAFRLFHSQLAAKGGNKTETAGALDGEFYARGWIEKKFVTAISVDGTTEESPTHDIDCYRNRVAMELEWNNKDPFYDRDLNNFRLLYDLRVVDVGVVVTRSTGLMQWLRTNHKMLDKAHGTYGASTTHFDKLEPRILGGGAGGCPIFVFAMTEQLYLDDR
;
A
#
# COMPACT_ATOMS: atom_id res chain seq x y z
N MET A 1 -13.93 17.01 2.69
CA MET A 1 -12.90 16.49 3.60
C MET A 1 -11.93 15.71 2.72
N SER A 2 -10.65 16.01 2.76
CA SER A 2 -9.60 15.33 1.97
C SER A 2 -8.51 14.86 2.93
N LEU A 3 -7.70 13.89 2.52
CA LEU A 3 -6.51 13.54 3.31
C LEU A 3 -5.52 14.71 3.30
N ILE A 4 -4.74 14.85 4.36
CA ILE A 4 -3.67 15.87 4.41
C ILE A 4 -2.50 15.34 3.59
N CYS A 5 -2.12 16.09 2.54
CA CYS A 5 -1.02 15.74 1.65
C CYS A 5 0.29 16.38 2.15
N ASP A 6 1.35 15.58 2.23
CA ASP A 6 2.73 16.04 2.41
C ASP A 6 3.61 15.47 1.30
N ASP A 7 3.83 16.28 0.26
CA ASP A 7 4.65 15.91 -0.89
C ASP A 7 6.16 16.12 -0.64
N SER A 8 6.53 16.61 0.55
CA SER A 8 7.92 16.92 0.89
C SER A 8 8.61 15.83 1.71
N LEU A 9 7.85 14.87 2.24
CA LEU A 9 8.36 13.83 3.13
C LEU A 9 9.36 12.90 2.43
N ILE A 10 9.01 12.35 1.27
CA ILE A 10 9.88 11.48 0.48
C ILE A 10 9.84 11.94 -0.99
N PRO A 11 10.96 12.38 -1.59
CA PRO A 11 11.00 12.77 -2.99
C PRO A 11 10.46 11.67 -3.91
N GLY A 12 9.57 12.04 -4.82
CA GLY A 12 8.92 11.11 -5.75
C GLY A 12 7.69 10.39 -5.19
N TRP A 13 7.24 10.71 -3.97
CA TRP A 13 6.03 10.16 -3.36
C TRP A 13 5.06 11.26 -2.97
N ASN A 14 3.76 11.06 -3.23
CA ASN A 14 2.71 11.83 -2.58
C ASN A 14 2.29 11.10 -1.30
N CYS A 15 2.44 11.74 -0.15
CA CYS A 15 2.14 11.12 1.14
C CYS A 15 0.83 11.68 1.70
N TYR A 16 -0.05 10.80 2.18
CA TYR A 16 -1.36 11.21 2.67
C TYR A 16 -1.61 10.68 4.09
N ASN A 17 -1.96 11.60 4.98
CA ASN A 17 -2.20 11.31 6.39
C ASN A 17 -3.70 11.32 6.70
N TRP A 18 -4.19 10.22 7.29
CA TRP A 18 -5.56 10.09 7.78
C TRP A 18 -5.58 9.71 9.27
N ARG A 19 -6.36 10.47 10.05
CA ARG A 19 -6.53 10.26 11.51
C ARG A 19 -5.21 10.22 12.29
N ASN A 20 -4.29 11.14 11.97
CA ASN A 20 -3.00 11.29 12.66
C ASN A 20 -2.08 10.05 12.59
N ALA A 21 -2.23 9.23 11.54
CA ALA A 21 -1.38 8.06 11.33
C ALA A 21 0.11 8.41 11.35
N GLN A 22 0.49 9.56 10.77
CA GLN A 22 1.88 10.03 10.77
C GLN A 22 2.45 10.19 12.18
N ALA A 23 1.76 10.94 13.05
CA ALA A 23 2.23 11.18 14.41
C ALA A 23 2.36 9.88 15.21
N LEU A 24 1.45 8.92 14.95
CA LEU A 24 1.49 7.61 15.56
C LEU A 24 2.72 6.82 15.07
N LEU A 25 2.98 6.81 13.76
CA LEU A 25 4.17 6.18 13.17
C LEU A 25 5.46 6.81 13.70
N GLU A 26 5.57 8.14 13.70
CA GLU A 26 6.78 8.87 14.11
C GLU A 26 7.11 8.71 15.59
N HIS A 27 6.10 8.65 16.46
CA HIS A 27 6.31 8.69 17.91
C HIS A 27 6.12 7.34 18.61
N ALA A 28 5.14 6.53 18.19
CA ALA A 28 4.89 5.22 18.81
C ALA A 28 5.61 4.07 18.08
N PHE A 29 5.88 4.23 16.78
CA PHE A 29 6.53 3.21 15.93
C PHE A 29 7.78 3.73 15.21
N PRO A 30 8.72 4.42 15.90
CA PRO A 30 9.82 5.13 15.24
C PRO A 30 10.80 4.23 14.48
N VAL A 31 10.88 2.94 14.84
CA VAL A 31 11.72 1.96 14.12
C VAL A 31 11.04 1.56 12.82
N GLU A 32 9.77 1.20 12.87
CA GLU A 32 8.97 0.86 11.70
C GLU A 32 8.86 2.05 10.73
N TRP A 33 8.65 3.26 11.25
CA TRP A 33 8.63 4.48 10.44
C TRP A 33 9.95 4.71 9.70
N ARG A 34 11.09 4.56 10.40
CA ARG A 34 12.40 4.70 9.78
C ARG A 34 12.60 3.68 8.66
N ASP A 35 12.23 2.42 8.89
CA ASP A 35 12.33 1.39 7.86
C ASP A 35 11.51 1.75 6.62
N ILE A 36 10.26 2.17 6.80
CA ILE A 36 9.40 2.59 5.69
C ILE A 36 10.03 3.75 4.92
N VAL A 37 10.44 4.81 5.61
CA VAL A 37 11.03 5.98 4.96
C VAL A 37 12.31 5.61 4.21
N GLU A 38 13.21 4.83 4.81
CA GLU A 38 14.47 4.41 4.17
C GLU A 38 14.23 3.54 2.93
N VAL A 39 13.37 2.53 3.02
CA VAL A 39 13.07 1.62 1.91
C VAL A 39 12.40 2.39 0.77
N LEU A 40 11.38 3.19 1.06
CA LEU A 40 10.66 3.96 0.04
C LEU A 40 11.51 5.09 -0.57
N SER A 41 12.43 5.68 0.20
CA SER A 41 13.39 6.67 -0.32
C SER A 41 14.37 6.08 -1.33
N ALA A 42 14.79 4.82 -1.14
CA ALA A 42 15.71 4.11 -2.01
C ALA A 42 15.02 3.50 -3.24
N PHE A 43 13.71 3.27 -3.17
CA PHE A 43 12.94 2.62 -4.21
C PHE A 43 12.94 3.39 -5.54
N ARG A 44 13.08 2.67 -6.66
CA ARG A 44 13.04 3.23 -8.03
C ARG A 44 12.24 2.32 -8.95
N LEU A 45 11.64 2.93 -9.96
CA LEU A 45 10.88 2.27 -11.01
C LEU A 45 11.75 2.12 -12.26
N PHE A 46 12.48 1.01 -12.34
CA PHE A 46 13.37 0.74 -13.45
C PHE A 46 12.60 0.43 -14.73
N HIS A 47 13.10 0.94 -15.86
CA HIS A 47 12.52 0.67 -17.17
C HIS A 47 12.47 -0.82 -17.46
N SER A 48 13.56 -1.54 -17.21
CA SER A 48 13.66 -3.00 -17.40
C SER A 48 12.52 -3.75 -16.70
N GLN A 49 12.21 -3.39 -15.46
CA GLN A 49 11.14 -3.98 -14.66
C GLN A 49 9.76 -3.64 -15.20
N LEU A 50 9.53 -2.38 -15.58
CA LEU A 50 8.26 -1.95 -16.16
C LEU A 50 8.02 -2.57 -17.53
N ALA A 51 9.07 -2.80 -18.33
CA ALA A 51 8.99 -3.38 -19.66
C ALA A 51 8.81 -4.92 -19.64
N ALA A 52 9.33 -5.60 -18.62
CA ALA A 52 9.29 -7.06 -18.48
C ALA A 52 7.88 -7.65 -18.71
N LYS A 53 7.75 -8.64 -19.61
CA LYS A 53 6.47 -9.29 -19.95
C LYS A 53 5.93 -10.06 -18.73
N GLY A 54 4.62 -9.96 -18.47
CA GLY A 54 4.00 -10.22 -17.18
C GLY A 54 4.32 -11.55 -16.48
N GLY A 55 4.34 -11.47 -15.14
CA GLY A 55 4.38 -12.56 -14.16
C GLY A 55 3.77 -12.07 -12.84
N ASN A 56 3.11 -12.95 -12.09
CA ASN A 56 2.49 -12.64 -10.78
C ASN A 56 3.51 -12.00 -9.83
N LYS A 57 3.16 -10.87 -9.20
CA LYS A 57 4.08 -9.93 -8.52
C LYS A 57 5.31 -9.67 -9.40
N THR A 58 5.22 -8.68 -10.29
CA THR A 58 6.39 -8.16 -11.04
C THR A 58 7.56 -7.99 -10.09
N GLU A 59 8.79 -8.27 -10.53
CA GLU A 59 10.04 -8.20 -9.75
C GLU A 59 10.12 -6.99 -8.80
N THR A 60 9.54 -5.85 -9.19
CA THR A 60 9.40 -4.64 -8.37
C THR A 60 8.66 -4.83 -7.03
N ALA A 61 7.54 -5.55 -7.01
CA ALA A 61 6.76 -5.77 -5.79
C ALA A 61 7.47 -6.75 -4.85
N GLY A 62 7.98 -7.86 -5.39
CA GLY A 62 8.75 -8.83 -4.61
C GLY A 62 10.07 -8.27 -4.08
N ALA A 63 10.72 -7.37 -4.82
CA ALA A 63 11.91 -6.66 -4.34
C ALA A 63 11.56 -5.74 -3.16
N LEU A 64 10.45 -5.02 -3.23
CA LEU A 64 10.00 -4.15 -2.15
C LEU A 64 9.64 -4.95 -0.88
N ASP A 65 8.88 -6.05 -1.03
CA ASP A 65 8.58 -7.00 0.05
C ASP A 65 9.89 -7.50 0.71
N GLY A 66 10.88 -7.89 -0.11
CA GLY A 66 12.17 -8.42 0.34
C GLY A 66 12.98 -7.44 1.19
N GLU A 67 12.98 -6.15 0.85
CA GLU A 67 13.64 -5.11 1.66
C GLU A 67 13.02 -4.97 3.05
N PHE A 68 11.69 -5.08 3.15
CA PHE A 68 11.00 -5.09 4.44
C PHE A 68 11.26 -6.38 5.21
N TYR A 69 11.25 -7.54 4.56
CA TYR A 69 11.53 -8.82 5.21
C TYR A 69 12.96 -8.89 5.75
N ALA A 70 13.94 -8.33 5.04
CA ALA A 70 15.32 -8.20 5.53
C ALA A 70 15.43 -7.36 6.82
N ARG A 71 14.46 -6.48 7.06
CA ARG A 71 14.36 -5.63 8.27
C ARG A 71 13.50 -6.26 9.38
N GLY A 72 12.99 -7.47 9.17
CA GLY A 72 12.22 -8.22 10.17
C GLY A 72 10.71 -7.97 10.11
N TRP A 73 10.21 -7.38 9.02
CA TRP A 73 8.79 -7.43 8.71
C TRP A 73 8.42 -8.84 8.23
N ILE A 74 7.15 -9.23 8.40
CA ILE A 74 6.67 -10.55 7.99
C ILE A 74 5.34 -10.43 7.27
N GLU A 75 5.12 -11.28 6.26
CA GLU A 75 3.76 -11.55 5.80
C GLU A 75 2.98 -12.24 6.92
N LYS A 76 1.76 -11.78 7.21
CA LYS A 76 1.00 -12.29 8.34
C LYS A 76 -0.48 -12.40 8.07
N LYS A 77 -0.98 -13.63 8.17
CA LYS A 77 -2.40 -13.93 8.31
C LYS A 77 -2.81 -13.97 9.77
N PHE A 78 -3.83 -13.20 10.13
CA PHE A 78 -4.45 -13.27 11.45
C PHE A 78 -5.74 -14.07 11.36
N VAL A 79 -5.80 -15.22 12.02
CA VAL A 79 -7.06 -15.96 12.15
C VAL A 79 -7.88 -15.29 13.25
N THR A 80 -9.08 -14.84 12.91
CA THR A 80 -10.00 -14.19 13.86
C THR A 80 -11.35 -14.89 13.83
N ALA A 81 -12.04 -14.92 14.96
CA ALA A 81 -13.35 -15.55 15.09
C ALA A 81 -14.23 -14.74 16.03
N ILE A 82 -15.54 -14.75 15.74
CA ILE A 82 -16.56 -14.12 16.57
C ILE A 82 -17.33 -15.24 17.27
N SER A 83 -17.47 -15.14 18.59
CA SER A 83 -18.25 -16.08 19.40
C SER A 83 -19.50 -15.39 19.94
N VAL A 84 -20.68 -15.90 19.58
CA VAL A 84 -21.99 -15.43 20.09
C VAL A 84 -22.73 -16.64 20.67
N ASP A 85 -23.09 -16.56 21.95
CA ASP A 85 -23.83 -17.61 22.68
C ASP A 85 -23.24 -19.03 22.54
N GLY A 86 -21.91 -19.12 22.48
CA GLY A 86 -21.17 -20.38 22.34
C GLY A 86 -21.02 -20.90 20.91
N THR A 87 -21.63 -20.23 19.92
CA THR A 87 -21.38 -20.50 18.49
C THR A 87 -20.21 -19.64 18.03
N THR A 88 -19.18 -20.26 17.49
CA THR A 88 -17.99 -19.57 16.96
C THR A 88 -18.01 -19.64 15.44
N GLU A 89 -17.92 -18.48 14.79
CA GLU A 89 -17.74 -18.36 13.34
C GLU A 89 -16.42 -17.66 13.03
N GLU A 90 -15.64 -18.22 12.11
CA GLU A 90 -14.42 -17.57 11.63
C GLU A 90 -14.77 -16.31 10.84
N SER A 91 -14.08 -15.22 11.16
CA SER A 91 -14.22 -13.97 10.44
C SER A 91 -13.31 -13.98 9.21
N PRO A 92 -13.80 -13.50 8.06
CA PRO A 92 -12.98 -13.44 6.86
C PRO A 92 -11.87 -12.39 7.03
N THR A 93 -10.64 -12.87 7.12
CA THR A 93 -9.42 -12.05 7.16
C THR A 93 -8.55 -12.32 5.96
N HIS A 94 -7.75 -11.32 5.60
CA HIS A 94 -6.75 -11.43 4.54
C HIS A 94 -5.35 -11.31 5.11
N ASP A 95 -4.41 -11.88 4.36
CA ASP A 95 -2.99 -11.84 4.69
C ASP A 95 -2.51 -10.39 4.51
N ILE A 96 -1.80 -9.86 5.50
CA ILE A 96 -1.13 -8.56 5.41
C ILE A 96 0.23 -8.80 4.78
N ASP A 97 0.56 -8.07 3.70
CA ASP A 97 1.85 -8.20 2.98
C ASP A 97 3.06 -8.01 3.92
N CYS A 98 3.02 -6.98 4.76
CA CYS A 98 4.07 -6.63 5.70
C CYS A 98 3.49 -6.22 7.07
N TYR A 99 3.76 -6.99 8.11
CA TYR A 99 3.38 -6.71 9.49
C TYR A 99 4.59 -6.64 10.42
N ARG A 100 4.64 -5.60 11.27
CA ARG A 100 5.61 -5.49 12.35
C ARG A 100 5.08 -4.62 13.48
N ASN A 101 5.23 -5.08 14.73
CA ASN A 101 4.95 -4.30 15.92
C ASN A 101 3.61 -3.51 15.87
N ARG A 102 2.52 -4.16 15.44
CA ARG A 102 1.17 -3.56 15.31
C ARG A 102 1.02 -2.53 14.17
N VAL A 103 2.03 -2.35 13.33
CA VAL A 103 1.93 -1.67 12.04
C VAL A 103 1.63 -2.72 10.97
N ALA A 104 0.54 -2.53 10.22
CA ALA A 104 0.18 -3.36 9.08
C ALA A 104 0.34 -2.58 7.79
N MET A 105 0.97 -3.16 6.78
CA MET A 105 1.29 -2.51 5.52
C MET A 105 0.91 -3.40 4.34
N GLU A 106 0.23 -2.79 3.36
CA GLU A 106 -0.21 -3.44 2.12
C GLU A 106 0.49 -2.76 0.93
N LEU A 107 1.08 -3.56 0.05
CA LEU A 107 1.95 -3.11 -1.05
C LEU A 107 1.25 -3.35 -2.39
N GLU A 108 0.51 -2.34 -2.86
CA GLU A 108 -0.41 -2.43 -3.99
C GLU A 108 0.25 -2.07 -5.33
N TRP A 109 0.63 -3.09 -6.12
CA TRP A 109 1.35 -2.89 -7.37
C TRP A 109 0.52 -3.03 -8.67
N ASN A 110 -0.42 -3.97 -8.77
CA ASN A 110 -1.16 -4.14 -10.04
C ASN A 110 -2.55 -4.79 -9.98
N ASN A 111 -3.19 -4.73 -8.82
CA ASN A 111 -4.36 -5.55 -8.56
C ASN A 111 -5.68 -4.80 -8.87
N LYS A 112 -6.77 -5.54 -9.14
CA LYS A 112 -8.09 -5.03 -9.59
C LYS A 112 -8.89 -4.36 -8.45
N ASP A 113 -9.94 -3.61 -8.79
CA ASP A 113 -10.67 -2.74 -7.87
C ASP A 113 -11.19 -3.27 -6.50
N PRO A 114 -11.52 -4.55 -6.24
CA PRO A 114 -12.03 -4.95 -4.92
C PRO A 114 -10.97 -4.99 -3.81
N PHE A 115 -9.67 -4.80 -4.10
CA PHE A 115 -8.60 -4.98 -3.11
C PHE A 115 -8.57 -3.88 -2.05
N TYR A 116 -8.75 -2.60 -2.40
CA TYR A 116 -8.77 -1.55 -1.37
C TYR A 116 -9.89 -1.73 -0.34
N ASP A 117 -11.09 -2.14 -0.77
CA ASP A 117 -12.19 -2.36 0.16
C ASP A 117 -11.87 -3.50 1.14
N ARG A 118 -11.20 -4.54 0.63
CA ARG A 118 -10.74 -5.69 1.39
C ARG A 118 -9.66 -5.32 2.40
N ASP A 119 -8.65 -4.60 1.97
CA ASP A 119 -7.48 -4.27 2.79
C ASP A 119 -7.84 -3.24 3.87
N LEU A 120 -8.63 -2.22 3.50
CA LEU A 120 -9.16 -1.24 4.47
C LEU A 120 -10.07 -1.93 5.50
N ASN A 121 -10.91 -2.88 5.07
CA ASN A 121 -11.72 -3.65 5.99
C ASN A 121 -10.88 -4.55 6.91
N ASN A 122 -9.78 -5.11 6.40
CA ASN A 122 -8.84 -5.90 7.20
C ASN A 122 -8.16 -5.03 8.27
N PHE A 123 -7.69 -3.83 7.90
CA PHE A 123 -7.16 -2.86 8.86
C PHE A 123 -8.19 -2.45 9.91
N ARG A 124 -9.44 -2.20 9.50
CA ARG A 124 -10.55 -1.88 10.42
C ARG A 124 -10.73 -2.98 11.46
N LEU A 125 -10.88 -4.22 11.01
CA LEU A 125 -11.12 -5.37 11.88
C LEU A 125 -9.95 -5.57 12.86
N LEU A 126 -8.71 -5.56 12.35
CA LEU A 126 -7.53 -5.78 13.18
C LEU A 126 -7.27 -4.62 14.16
N TYR A 127 -7.67 -3.40 13.81
CA TYR A 127 -7.66 -2.26 14.71
C TYR A 127 -8.67 -2.43 15.84
N ASP A 128 -9.92 -2.78 15.53
CA ASP A 128 -10.97 -3.00 16.53
C ASP A 128 -10.61 -4.15 17.48
N LEU A 129 -9.92 -5.18 16.98
CA LEU A 129 -9.37 -6.29 17.77
C LEU A 129 -8.07 -5.95 18.52
N ARG A 130 -7.57 -4.71 18.41
CA ARG A 130 -6.33 -4.24 19.03
C ARG A 130 -5.12 -5.08 18.64
N VAL A 131 -5.05 -5.52 17.39
CA VAL A 131 -3.91 -6.24 16.81
C VAL A 131 -3.02 -5.29 16.00
N VAL A 132 -3.65 -4.31 15.36
CA VAL A 132 -3.03 -3.24 14.55
C VAL A 132 -3.39 -1.90 15.17
N ASP A 133 -2.45 -0.97 15.20
CA ASP A 133 -2.71 0.41 15.63
C ASP A 133 -2.71 1.40 14.47
N VAL A 134 -2.05 1.05 13.35
CA VAL A 134 -1.98 1.87 12.14
C VAL A 134 -1.82 1.00 10.89
N GLY A 135 -2.59 1.35 9.85
CA GLY A 135 -2.45 0.79 8.51
C GLY A 135 -1.59 1.69 7.62
N VAL A 136 -0.75 1.09 6.79
CA VAL A 136 0.05 1.76 5.76
C VAL A 136 -0.32 1.19 4.40
N VAL A 137 -0.58 2.05 3.43
CA VAL A 137 -0.84 1.62 2.04
C VAL A 137 0.22 2.22 1.14
N VAL A 138 0.96 1.37 0.43
CA VAL A 138 1.85 1.80 -0.63
C VAL A 138 1.14 1.51 -1.95
N THR A 139 0.91 2.54 -2.76
CA THR A 139 0.16 2.40 -4.03
C THR A 139 0.71 3.37 -5.07
N ARG A 140 0.14 3.36 -6.28
CA ARG A 140 0.45 4.29 -7.36
C ARG A 140 -0.30 5.62 -7.20
N SER A 141 0.37 6.72 -7.48
CA SER A 141 -0.32 8.00 -7.68
C SER A 141 -1.14 7.95 -8.97
N THR A 142 -2.16 8.80 -9.04
CA THR A 142 -2.95 8.96 -10.27
C THR A 142 -2.09 9.51 -11.41
N GLY A 143 -1.10 10.37 -11.09
CA GLY A 143 -0.11 10.87 -12.05
C GLY A 143 0.73 9.75 -12.67
N LEU A 144 1.27 8.84 -11.84
CA LEU A 144 2.02 7.68 -12.34
C LEU A 144 1.15 6.78 -13.23
N MET A 145 -0.10 6.52 -12.84
CA MET A 145 -1.01 5.71 -13.67
C MET A 145 -1.23 6.34 -15.06
N GLN A 146 -1.45 7.66 -15.13
CA GLN A 146 -1.60 8.39 -16.39
C GLN A 146 -0.29 8.38 -17.21
N TRP A 147 0.85 8.54 -16.54
CA TRP A 147 2.16 8.47 -17.17
C TRP A 147 2.41 7.09 -17.79
N LEU A 148 2.16 6.00 -17.05
CA LEU A 148 2.28 4.63 -17.53
C LEU A 148 1.37 4.36 -18.74
N ARG A 149 0.12 4.86 -18.72
CA ARG A 149 -0.80 4.77 -19.86
C ARG A 149 -0.27 5.49 -21.09
N THR A 150 0.25 6.70 -20.91
CA THR A 150 0.79 7.52 -22.01
C THR A 150 2.02 6.85 -22.62
N ASN A 151 2.87 6.28 -21.76
CA ASN A 151 4.16 5.70 -22.12
C ASN A 151 4.13 4.18 -22.36
N HIS A 152 2.95 3.56 -22.49
CA HIS A 152 2.83 2.11 -22.70
C HIS A 152 3.70 1.57 -23.84
N LYS A 153 3.84 2.33 -24.94
CA LYS A 153 4.66 1.92 -26.10
C LYS A 153 6.15 1.85 -25.78
N MET A 154 6.69 2.81 -25.03
CA MET A 154 8.11 2.76 -24.67
C MET A 154 8.41 1.62 -23.70
N LEU A 155 7.41 1.17 -22.95
CA LEU A 155 7.49 0.04 -22.01
C LEU A 155 7.14 -1.31 -22.66
N ASP A 156 7.06 -1.38 -23.99
CA ASP A 156 6.64 -2.59 -24.74
C ASP A 156 5.32 -3.21 -24.23
N LYS A 157 4.41 -2.37 -23.74
CA LYS A 157 3.08 -2.78 -23.26
C LYS A 157 2.00 -2.52 -24.31
N ALA A 158 1.00 -3.40 -24.29
CA ALA A 158 -0.20 -3.21 -25.07
C ALA A 158 -0.98 -1.97 -24.58
N HIS A 159 -1.72 -1.35 -25.49
CA HIS A 159 -2.66 -0.31 -25.11
C HIS A 159 -3.68 -0.86 -24.11
N GLY A 160 -3.94 -0.12 -23.03
CA GLY A 160 -4.88 -0.54 -22.00
C GLY A 160 -4.30 -1.43 -20.88
N THR A 161 -3.02 -1.82 -20.93
CA THR A 161 -2.37 -2.55 -19.82
C THR A 161 -2.51 -1.81 -18.48
N TYR A 162 -2.35 -0.49 -18.49
CA TYR A 162 -2.51 0.37 -17.32
C TYR A 162 -3.90 1.06 -17.32
N GLY A 163 -4.92 0.34 -17.77
CA GLY A 163 -6.27 0.89 -17.96
C GLY A 163 -6.94 1.34 -16.66
N ALA A 164 -8.11 1.95 -16.78
CA ALA A 164 -8.81 2.54 -15.63
C ALA A 164 -9.17 1.55 -14.52
N SER A 165 -9.05 0.22 -14.71
CA SER A 165 -9.28 -0.81 -13.69
C SER A 165 -8.09 -1.08 -12.76
N THR A 166 -6.97 -0.37 -12.94
CA THR A 166 -5.80 -0.50 -12.07
C THR A 166 -5.96 0.27 -10.76
N THR A 167 -5.36 -0.22 -9.68
CA THR A 167 -5.23 0.52 -8.41
C THR A 167 -4.41 1.80 -8.55
N HIS A 168 -4.97 2.92 -8.09
CA HIS A 168 -4.28 4.21 -7.93
C HIS A 168 -4.97 5.04 -6.83
N PHE A 169 -4.34 6.13 -6.40
CA PHE A 169 -4.80 6.93 -5.25
C PHE A 169 -6.25 7.44 -5.37
N ASP A 170 -6.69 7.98 -6.51
CA ASP A 170 -8.08 8.51 -6.65
C ASP A 170 -9.16 7.44 -6.46
N LYS A 171 -8.81 6.15 -6.51
CA LYS A 171 -9.73 5.06 -6.15
C LYS A 171 -9.69 4.70 -4.67
N LEU A 172 -8.55 4.89 -4.03
CA LEU A 172 -8.36 4.61 -2.60
C LEU A 172 -8.98 5.72 -1.75
N GLU A 173 -8.74 6.98 -2.10
CA GLU A 173 -9.18 8.13 -1.30
C GLU A 173 -10.69 8.13 -0.99
N PRO A 174 -11.60 7.94 -1.98
CA PRO A 174 -13.04 7.88 -1.70
C PRO A 174 -13.43 6.77 -0.72
N ARG A 175 -12.68 5.67 -0.67
CA ARG A 175 -12.93 4.55 0.26
C ARG A 175 -12.47 4.86 1.67
N ILE A 176 -11.31 5.50 1.82
CA ILE A 176 -10.85 6.00 3.12
C ILE A 176 -11.84 7.04 3.66
N LEU A 177 -12.21 8.03 2.84
CA LEU A 177 -13.16 9.08 3.20
C LEU A 177 -14.57 8.53 3.46
N GLY A 178 -14.96 7.49 2.72
CA GLY A 178 -16.21 6.75 2.91
C GLY A 178 -16.23 5.86 4.16
N GLY A 179 -15.13 5.79 4.91
CA GLY A 179 -15.06 5.05 6.17
C GLY A 179 -14.66 3.58 6.04
N GLY A 180 -14.07 3.16 4.93
CA GLY A 180 -13.64 1.77 4.69
C GLY A 180 -12.69 1.23 5.78
N ALA A 181 -11.80 2.08 6.30
CA ALA A 181 -10.91 1.74 7.42
C ALA A 181 -11.54 1.86 8.81
N GLY A 182 -12.81 2.29 8.91
CA GLY A 182 -13.51 2.53 10.16
C GLY A 182 -12.72 3.41 11.13
N GLY A 183 -12.34 2.82 12.27
CA GLY A 183 -11.54 3.43 13.34
C GLY A 183 -10.08 3.73 12.97
N CYS A 184 -9.49 2.90 12.12
CA CYS A 184 -8.05 2.73 11.97
C CYS A 184 -7.38 3.97 11.34
N PRO A 185 -6.31 4.53 11.94
CA PRO A 185 -5.41 5.48 11.28
C PRO A 185 -4.75 4.87 10.05
N ILE A 186 -4.72 5.64 8.94
CA ILE A 186 -4.14 5.19 7.67
C ILE A 186 -3.10 6.21 7.19
N PHE A 187 -1.93 5.73 6.81
CA PHE A 187 -0.94 6.52 6.08
C PHE A 187 -0.76 5.94 4.68
N VAL A 188 -0.81 6.78 3.66
CA VAL A 188 -0.69 6.34 2.26
C VAL A 188 0.57 6.93 1.63
N PHE A 189 1.38 6.07 1.01
CA PHE A 189 2.48 6.46 0.14
C PHE A 189 2.08 6.18 -1.31
N ALA A 190 1.91 7.22 -2.11
CA ALA A 190 1.58 7.10 -3.53
C ALA A 190 2.80 7.42 -4.39
N MET A 191 3.40 6.40 -5.02
CA MET A 191 4.56 6.57 -5.90
C MET A 191 4.21 7.36 -7.16
N THR A 192 5.08 8.28 -7.55
CA THR A 192 4.93 9.13 -8.73
C THR A 192 5.84 8.68 -9.88
N GLU A 193 5.62 9.23 -11.07
CA GLU A 193 6.48 9.07 -12.24
C GLU A 193 7.92 9.59 -12.03
N GLN A 194 8.17 10.41 -11.01
CA GLN A 194 9.52 10.90 -10.70
C GLN A 194 10.45 9.77 -10.21
N LEU A 195 9.89 8.65 -9.76
CA LEU A 195 10.65 7.47 -9.36
C LEU A 195 11.12 6.64 -10.57
N TYR A 196 10.65 6.95 -11.78
CA TYR A 196 11.08 6.28 -13.01
C TYR A 196 12.56 6.51 -13.29
N LEU A 197 13.28 5.42 -13.58
CA LEU A 197 14.67 5.43 -14.00
C LEU A 197 14.83 4.61 -15.28
N ASP A 198 15.43 5.22 -16.30
CA ASP A 198 15.75 4.55 -17.56
C ASP A 198 17.11 3.84 -17.44
N ASP A 199 17.10 2.51 -17.34
CA ASP A 199 18.26 1.65 -17.10
C ASP A 199 18.71 0.84 -18.33
N ARG A 200 18.38 1.33 -19.53
CA ARG A 200 18.72 0.71 -20.83
C ARG A 200 20.07 1.14 -21.39
#